data_AF-A0A9J9B7B0-F1
#
_entry.id   AF-A0A9J9B7B0-F1
#
_cell.length_a   1.000
_cell.length_b   1.000
_cell.length_c   1.000
_cell.angle_alpha   90.00
_cell.angle_beta   90.00
_cell.angle_gamma   90.00
#
_symmetry.space_group_name_H-M   'P 1'
#
loop_
_entity.id
_entity.type
_entity.pdbx_description
1 polymer ?
#
loop_
_entity_poly.entity_id
_entity_poly.type
_entity_poly.pdbx_seq_one_letter_code
_entity_poly.pdbx_strand_id
1 'polypeptide(L)'
;MQPTHNDIRNAYQQEWITLQNQYDSYEKVAVAIKLVGTALVVVLLLAATEILAVAIILLFWVQEAIWKTFQGRIETRLLETELMLAQDAELMLPDAAPMQFNRYWLSSRPGGMGLLVEYVKSALRPTVAMHYVLMLLVTLVFYFAAFKG
;
A
#
# COMPACT_ATOMS: atom_id res chain seq x y z
N MET A 1 32.68 -19.32 -10.24
CA MET A 1 33.23 -17.96 -10.37
C MET A 1 32.52 -17.07 -9.37
N GLN A 2 33.24 -16.23 -8.63
CA GLN A 2 32.60 -15.21 -7.80
C GLN A 2 32.07 -14.09 -8.71
N PRO A 3 30.88 -13.52 -8.42
CA PRO A 3 30.34 -12.41 -9.19
C PRO A 3 31.27 -11.18 -9.09
N THR A 4 31.40 -10.45 -10.18
CA THR A 4 32.17 -9.20 -10.19
C THR A 4 31.38 -8.07 -9.52
N HIS A 5 32.07 -7.00 -9.09
CA HIS A 5 31.41 -5.80 -8.55
C HIS A 5 30.35 -5.23 -9.54
N ASN A 6 30.63 -5.28 -10.84
CA ASN A 6 29.68 -4.85 -11.87
C ASN A 6 28.44 -5.77 -11.93
N ASP A 7 28.59 -7.07 -11.73
CA ASP A 7 27.46 -8.01 -11.71
C ASP A 7 26.51 -7.72 -10.54
N ILE A 8 27.07 -7.43 -9.37
CA ILE A 8 26.31 -7.08 -8.16
C ILE A 8 25.57 -5.75 -8.36
N ARG A 9 26.26 -4.73 -8.88
CA ARG A 9 25.66 -3.43 -9.20
C ARG A 9 24.51 -3.57 -10.19
N ASN A 10 24.70 -4.35 -11.25
CA ASN A 10 23.66 -4.62 -12.25
C ASN A 10 22.46 -5.33 -11.62
N ALA A 11 22.68 -6.30 -10.73
CA ALA A 11 21.61 -7.00 -10.02
C ALA A 11 20.77 -6.04 -9.14
N TYR A 12 21.42 -5.09 -8.47
CA TYR A 12 20.72 -4.03 -7.72
C TYR A 12 19.95 -3.08 -8.61
N GLN A 13 20.48 -2.69 -9.76
CA GLN A 13 19.75 -1.86 -10.72
C GLN A 13 18.49 -2.56 -11.24
N GLN A 14 18.58 -3.86 -11.55
CA GLN A 14 17.43 -4.65 -11.98
C GLN A 14 16.37 -4.78 -10.87
N GLU A 15 16.82 -5.01 -9.62
CA GLU A 15 15.93 -5.02 -8.46
C GLU A 15 15.24 -3.66 -8.30
N TRP A 16 15.99 -2.55 -8.35
CA TRP A 16 15.44 -1.20 -8.22
C TRP A 16 14.39 -0.89 -9.29
N ILE A 17 14.69 -1.15 -10.57
CA ILE A 17 13.75 -0.92 -11.68
C ILE A 17 12.46 -1.72 -11.46
N THR A 18 12.59 -2.97 -11.02
CA THR A 18 11.42 -3.84 -10.76
C THR A 18 10.59 -3.30 -9.61
N LEU A 19 11.23 -2.96 -8.49
CA LEU A 19 10.56 -2.45 -7.29
C LEU A 19 9.91 -1.09 -7.53
N GLN A 20 10.58 -0.16 -8.21
CA GLN A 20 10.05 1.17 -8.56
C GLN A 20 8.77 1.04 -9.41
N ASN A 21 8.82 0.23 -10.47
CA ASN A 21 7.65 0.00 -11.32
C ASN A 21 6.48 -0.62 -10.56
N GLN A 22 6.75 -1.55 -9.64
CA GLN A 22 5.71 -2.11 -8.78
C GLN A 22 5.17 -1.04 -7.82
N TYR A 23 6.03 -0.31 -7.13
CA TYR A 23 5.63 0.76 -6.20
C TYR A 23 4.66 1.75 -6.86
N ASP A 24 4.96 2.22 -8.08
CA ASP A 24 4.10 3.14 -8.83
C ASP A 24 2.80 2.48 -9.31
N SER A 25 2.83 1.18 -9.64
CA SER A 25 1.63 0.41 -9.99
C SER A 25 0.65 0.32 -8.81
N TYR A 26 1.16 0.21 -7.58
CA TYR A 26 0.31 0.16 -6.39
C TYR A 26 -0.49 1.45 -6.19
N GLU A 27 0.06 2.63 -6.54
CA GLU A 27 -0.69 3.89 -6.55
C GLU A 27 -1.84 3.89 -7.56
N LYS A 28 -1.59 3.40 -8.77
CA LYS A 28 -2.62 3.32 -9.83
C LYS A 28 -3.78 2.43 -9.39
N VAL A 29 -3.48 1.28 -8.79
CA VAL A 29 -4.50 0.37 -8.27
C VAL A 29 -5.23 0.98 -7.08
N ALA A 30 -4.56 1.70 -6.18
CA ALA A 30 -5.22 2.40 -5.08
C ALA A 30 -6.25 3.44 -5.58
N VAL A 31 -5.92 4.20 -6.62
CA VAL A 31 -6.87 5.11 -7.28
C VAL A 31 -8.04 4.34 -7.90
N ALA A 32 -7.78 3.22 -8.57
CA ALA A 32 -8.83 2.38 -9.14
C ALA A 32 -9.80 1.83 -8.08
N ILE A 33 -9.27 1.35 -6.94
CA ILE A 33 -10.07 0.89 -5.78
C ILE A 33 -10.99 2.02 -5.30
N LYS A 34 -10.46 3.24 -5.14
CA LYS A 34 -11.25 4.42 -4.73
C LYS A 34 -12.35 4.78 -5.72
N LEU A 35 -12.06 4.77 -7.02
CA LEU A 35 -13.05 5.09 -8.05
C LEU A 35 -14.18 4.05 -8.11
N VAL A 36 -13.84 2.76 -8.07
CA VAL A 36 -14.82 1.67 -8.05
C VAL A 36 -15.66 1.73 -6.78
N GLY A 37 -15.02 1.91 -5.62
CA GLY A 37 -15.71 2.05 -4.33
C GLY A 37 -16.66 3.25 -4.31
N THR A 38 -16.22 4.40 -4.84
CA THR A 38 -17.05 5.61 -4.95
C THR A 38 -18.27 5.37 -5.84
N ALA A 39 -18.08 4.80 -7.03
CA ALA A 39 -19.18 4.50 -7.93
C ALA A 39 -20.21 3.54 -7.31
N LEU A 40 -19.74 2.48 -6.65
CA LEU A 40 -20.61 1.51 -5.98
C LEU A 40 -21.40 2.16 -4.83
N VAL A 41 -20.76 3.00 -4.02
CA VAL A 41 -21.43 3.72 -2.94
C VAL A 41 -22.49 4.68 -3.45
N VAL A 42 -22.23 5.41 -4.55
CA VAL A 42 -23.24 6.26 -5.19
C VAL A 42 -24.46 5.43 -5.61
N VAL A 43 -24.25 4.28 -6.25
CA VAL A 43 -25.35 3.38 -6.65
C VAL A 43 -26.16 2.91 -5.43
N LEU A 44 -25.49 2.54 -4.33
CA LEU A 44 -26.15 2.05 -3.12
C LEU A 44 -26.95 3.14 -2.39
N LEU A 45 -26.47 4.38 -2.40
CA LEU A 45 -27.22 5.52 -1.85
C LEU A 45 -28.48 5.79 -2.68
N LEU A 46 -28.38 5.76 -4.01
CA LEU A 46 -29.54 5.93 -4.89
C LEU A 46 -30.57 4.79 -4.74
N ALA A 47 -30.13 3.60 -4.33
CA ALA A 47 -30.98 2.47 -4.03
C ALA A 47 -31.55 2.48 -2.60
N ALA A 48 -31.32 3.53 -1.80
CA ALA A 48 -31.72 3.63 -0.39
C ALA A 48 -31.21 2.45 0.48
N THR A 49 -29.94 2.07 0.27
CA THR A 49 -29.27 0.98 1.00
C THR A 49 -28.04 1.49 1.76
N GLU A 50 -28.22 2.49 2.62
CA GLU A 50 -27.13 3.24 3.25
C GLU A 50 -26.28 2.37 4.19
N ILE A 51 -26.90 1.43 4.91
CA ILE A 51 -26.15 0.48 5.78
C ILE A 51 -25.20 -0.37 4.93
N LEU A 52 -25.65 -0.83 3.76
CA LEU A 52 -24.80 -1.58 2.84
C LEU A 52 -23.71 -0.68 2.24
N ALA A 53 -24.01 0.58 1.95
CA ALA A 53 -23.02 1.56 1.52
C ALA A 53 -21.90 1.74 2.57
N VAL A 54 -22.23 1.87 3.86
CA VAL A 54 -21.24 1.94 4.94
C VAL A 54 -20.39 0.67 5.00
N ALA A 55 -20.99 -0.52 4.89
CA ALA A 55 -20.26 -1.78 4.89
C ALA A 55 -19.27 -1.86 3.71
N ILE A 56 -19.69 -1.43 2.52
CA ILE A 56 -18.81 -1.37 1.33
C ILE A 56 -17.67 -0.37 1.53
N ILE A 57 -17.93 0.81 2.10
CA ILE A 57 -16.87 1.79 2.41
C ILE A 57 -15.80 1.15 3.30
N LEU A 58 -16.21 0.46 4.38
CA LEU A 58 -15.28 -0.19 5.29
C LEU A 58 -14.48 -1.32 4.62
N LEU A 59 -15.12 -2.10 3.75
CA LEU A 59 -14.44 -3.16 3.00
C LEU A 59 -13.37 -2.60 2.05
N PHE A 60 -13.70 -1.57 1.27
CA PHE A 60 -12.74 -0.92 0.37
C PHE A 60 -11.62 -0.21 1.15
N TRP A 61 -11.92 0.38 2.31
CA TRP A 61 -10.91 0.99 3.18
C TRP A 61 -9.89 -0.04 3.68
N VAL A 62 -10.35 -1.18 4.18
CA VAL A 62 -9.45 -2.27 4.60
C VAL A 62 -8.66 -2.82 3.41
N GLN A 63 -9.30 -2.98 2.25
CA GLN A 63 -8.64 -3.47 1.04
C GLN A 63 -7.49 -2.54 0.60
N GLU A 64 -7.72 -1.23 0.55
CA GLU A 64 -6.64 -0.27 0.24
C GLU A 64 -5.56 -0.27 1.32
N ALA A 65 -5.92 -0.37 2.60
CA ALA A 65 -4.95 -0.43 3.69
C ALA A 65 -3.98 -1.61 3.56
N ILE A 66 -4.50 -2.79 3.20
CA ILE A 66 -3.68 -3.98 2.91
C ILE A 66 -2.76 -3.69 1.73
N TRP A 67 -3.31 -3.14 0.64
CA TRP A 67 -2.56 -2.79 -0.56
C TRP A 67 -1.39 -1.83 -0.26
N LYS A 68 -1.66 -0.76 0.50
CA LYS A 68 -0.66 0.23 0.94
C LYS A 68 0.36 -0.32 1.92
N THR A 69 0.02 -1.38 2.67
CA THR A 69 0.99 -2.06 3.53
C THR A 69 2.04 -2.78 2.69
N PHE A 70 1.63 -3.50 1.64
CA PHE A 70 2.58 -4.12 0.71
C PHE A 70 3.42 -3.09 -0.02
N GLN A 71 2.83 -1.97 -0.46
CA GLN A 71 3.57 -0.87 -1.06
C GLN A 71 4.65 -0.32 -0.12
N GLY A 72 4.35 -0.12 1.16
CA GLY A 72 5.35 0.34 2.14
C GLY A 72 6.51 -0.64 2.38
N ARG A 73 6.28 -1.95 2.19
CA ARG A 73 7.36 -2.94 2.22
C ARG A 73 8.28 -2.80 1.02
N ILE A 74 7.71 -2.56 -0.17
CA ILE A 74 8.47 -2.28 -1.39
C ILE A 74 9.29 -1.01 -1.22
N GLU A 75 8.70 0.06 -0.67
CA GLU A 75 9.38 1.33 -0.37
C GLU A 75 10.64 1.13 0.46
N THR A 76 10.53 0.34 1.55
CA THR A 76 11.65 0.09 2.45
C THR A 76 12.82 -0.57 1.69
N ARG A 77 12.53 -1.59 0.89
CA ARG A 77 13.55 -2.27 0.08
C ARG A 77 14.09 -1.38 -1.04
N LEU A 78 13.24 -0.55 -1.64
CA LEU A 78 13.64 0.37 -2.69
C LEU A 78 14.72 1.34 -2.17
N LEU A 79 14.49 1.94 -1.00
CA LEU A 79 15.46 2.82 -0.33
C LEU A 79 16.76 2.09 0.04
N GLU A 80 16.68 0.86 0.55
CA GLU A 80 17.86 0.02 0.77
C GLU A 80 18.66 -0.18 -0.53
N THR A 81 17.96 -0.41 -1.65
CA THR A 81 18.58 -0.64 -2.96
C THR A 81 19.26 0.62 -3.50
N GLU A 82 18.66 1.80 -3.27
CA GLU A 82 19.24 3.10 -3.62
C GLU A 82 20.53 3.36 -2.86
N LEU A 83 20.54 3.06 -1.55
CA LEU A 83 21.75 3.14 -0.73
C LEU A 83 22.84 2.21 -1.27
N MET A 84 22.49 1.00 -1.72
CA MET A 84 23.45 0.04 -2.28
C MET A 84 24.03 0.44 -3.64
N LEU A 85 23.34 1.32 -4.37
CA LEU A 85 23.81 1.85 -5.65
C LEU A 85 24.70 3.11 -5.50
N ALA A 86 24.76 3.70 -4.29
CA ALA A 86 25.62 4.84 -3.97
C ALA A 86 27.11 4.43 -3.88
N GLN A 87 28.03 5.37 -4.13
CA GLN A 87 29.47 5.07 -4.29
C GLN A 87 30.18 4.58 -3.01
N ASP A 88 29.57 4.70 -1.82
CA ASP A 88 30.12 4.23 -0.54
C ASP A 88 29.30 3.09 0.10
N ALA A 89 28.42 2.45 -0.68
CA ALA A 89 27.50 1.42 -0.21
C ALA A 89 28.14 0.26 0.55
N GLU A 90 29.30 -0.22 0.08
CA GLU A 90 30.05 -1.34 0.68
C GLU A 90 30.47 -1.04 2.13
N LEU A 91 30.59 0.24 2.51
CA LEU A 91 30.88 0.68 3.87
C LEU A 91 29.62 0.79 4.75
N MET A 92 28.43 0.94 4.14
CA MET A 92 27.17 1.19 4.85
C MET A 92 26.39 -0.10 5.19
N LEU A 93 26.34 -1.09 4.29
CA LEU A 93 25.75 -2.41 4.57
C LEU A 93 26.63 -3.54 3.99
N PRO A 94 27.54 -4.12 4.79
CA PRO A 94 28.46 -5.16 4.32
C PRO A 94 27.79 -6.46 3.84
N ASP A 95 26.56 -6.73 4.30
CA ASP A 95 25.84 -8.00 4.07
C ASP A 95 24.52 -7.85 3.31
N ALA A 96 24.25 -6.68 2.71
CA ALA A 96 23.11 -6.53 1.83
C ALA A 96 23.42 -7.23 0.50
N ALA A 97 22.69 -8.31 0.21
CA ALA A 97 22.71 -8.96 -1.10
C ALA A 97 21.51 -8.49 -1.96
N PRO A 98 21.67 -8.38 -3.29
CA PRO A 98 20.56 -8.07 -4.19
C PRO A 98 19.55 -9.23 -4.27
N MET A 99 18.34 -8.91 -4.71
CA MET A 99 17.24 -9.84 -5.00
C MET A 99 16.78 -10.65 -3.77
N GLN A 100 16.88 -10.07 -2.57
CA GLN A 100 16.51 -10.73 -1.31
C GLN A 100 15.18 -10.27 -0.71
N PHE A 101 14.37 -9.47 -1.42
CA PHE A 101 13.12 -8.87 -0.91
C PHE A 101 12.26 -9.83 -0.07
N ASN A 102 11.89 -11.00 -0.62
CA ASN A 102 11.02 -11.95 0.07
C ASN A 102 11.71 -12.65 1.26
N ARG A 103 13.01 -12.95 1.12
CA ARG A 103 13.78 -13.63 2.18
C ARG A 103 13.98 -12.71 3.37
N TYR A 104 14.33 -11.46 3.10
CA TYR A 104 14.43 -10.40 4.10
C TYR A 104 13.10 -10.22 4.84
N TRP A 105 12.00 -10.08 4.11
CA TRP A 105 10.67 -10.00 4.73
C TRP A 105 10.36 -11.23 5.57
N LEU A 106 10.62 -12.44 5.09
CA LEU A 106 10.34 -13.66 5.86
C LEU A 106 11.12 -13.70 7.18
N SER A 107 12.36 -13.19 7.20
CA SER A 107 13.18 -13.13 8.42
C SER A 107 12.74 -12.06 9.42
N SER A 108 12.11 -10.97 8.96
CA SER A 108 11.68 -9.85 9.80
C SER A 108 10.17 -9.77 10.01
N ARG A 109 9.39 -10.65 9.37
CA ARG A 109 7.93 -10.63 9.34
C ARG A 109 7.36 -10.73 10.76
N PRO A 110 6.51 -9.78 11.16
CA PRO A 110 5.83 -9.87 12.44
C PRO A 110 4.83 -11.03 12.47
N GLY A 111 4.51 -11.49 13.68
CA GLY A 111 3.40 -12.43 13.90
C GLY A 111 2.05 -11.85 13.49
N GLY A 112 0.99 -12.66 13.54
CA GLY A 112 -0.36 -12.27 13.08
C GLY A 112 -0.87 -10.95 13.65
N MET A 113 -0.68 -10.72 14.96
CA MET A 113 -1.07 -9.45 15.61
C MET A 113 -0.30 -8.25 15.07
N GLY A 114 0.99 -8.40 14.76
CA GLY A 114 1.78 -7.31 14.20
C GLY A 114 1.35 -6.96 12.77
N LEU A 115 0.90 -7.94 11.98
CA LEU A 115 0.33 -7.68 10.65
C LEU A 115 -0.98 -6.89 10.74
N LEU A 116 -1.83 -7.20 11.72
CA LEU A 116 -3.04 -6.40 11.95
C LEU A 116 -2.69 -4.96 12.31
N VAL A 117 -1.67 -4.75 13.14
CA VAL A 117 -1.17 -3.40 13.47
C VAL A 117 -0.64 -2.68 12.24
N GLU A 118 0.07 -3.36 11.34
CA GLU A 118 0.51 -2.76 10.06
C GLU A 118 -0.68 -2.30 9.22
N TYR A 119 -1.72 -3.13 9.10
CA TYR A 119 -2.92 -2.79 8.33
C TYR A 119 -3.67 -1.61 8.95
N VAL A 120 -3.80 -1.56 10.27
CA VAL A 120 -4.42 -0.41 10.97
C VAL A 120 -3.59 0.85 10.75
N LYS A 121 -2.26 0.80 10.91
CA LYS A 121 -1.39 1.95 10.65
C LYS A 121 -1.51 2.45 9.21
N SER A 122 -1.60 1.52 8.26
CA SER A 122 -1.79 1.83 6.84
C SER A 122 -3.15 2.49 6.59
N ALA A 123 -4.22 1.95 7.18
CA ALA A 123 -5.58 2.49 7.06
C ALA A 123 -5.69 3.93 7.58
N LEU A 124 -4.92 4.27 8.62
CA LEU A 124 -4.89 5.59 9.26
C LEU A 124 -3.99 6.61 8.55
N ARG A 125 -3.20 6.21 7.54
CA ARG A 125 -2.42 7.17 6.76
C ARG A 125 -3.38 8.19 6.13
N PRO A 126 -3.11 9.50 6.21
CA PRO A 126 -4.01 10.52 5.68
C PRO A 126 -4.37 10.31 4.20
N THR A 127 -3.42 9.82 3.40
CA THR A 127 -3.61 9.51 1.96
C THR A 127 -4.57 8.34 1.69
N VAL A 128 -4.84 7.51 2.70
CA VAL A 128 -5.83 6.43 2.65
C VAL A 128 -7.13 6.89 3.32
N ALA A 129 -7.05 7.27 4.60
CA ALA A 129 -8.20 7.57 5.45
C ALA A 129 -9.09 8.70 4.91
N MET A 130 -8.50 9.76 4.35
CA MET A 130 -9.23 10.97 3.98
C MET A 130 -10.37 10.68 3.00
N HIS A 131 -10.14 9.82 2.01
CA HIS A 131 -11.17 9.47 1.02
C HIS A 131 -12.37 8.76 1.67
N TYR A 132 -12.11 7.73 2.47
CA TYR A 132 -13.17 6.93 3.09
C TYR A 132 -13.91 7.70 4.19
N VAL A 133 -13.21 8.54 4.96
CA VAL A 133 -13.85 9.44 5.93
C VAL A 133 -14.81 10.40 5.23
N LEU A 134 -14.39 11.01 4.11
CA LEU A 134 -15.28 11.87 3.32
C LEU A 134 -16.48 11.10 2.76
N MET A 135 -16.29 9.87 2.27
CA MET A 135 -17.39 9.02 1.83
C MET A 135 -18.37 8.72 2.96
N LEU A 136 -17.89 8.37 4.15
CA LEU A 136 -18.75 8.15 5.33
C LEU A 136 -19.55 9.40 5.69
N LEU A 137 -18.92 10.58 5.68
CA LEU A 137 -19.60 11.85 5.94
C LEU A 137 -20.71 12.12 4.92
N VAL A 138 -20.44 11.90 3.63
CA VAL A 138 -21.45 12.05 2.57
C VAL A 138 -22.62 11.08 2.77
N THR A 139 -22.33 9.80 3.07
CA THR A 139 -23.36 8.79 3.37
C THR A 139 -24.20 9.18 4.58
N LEU A 140 -23.60 9.71 5.65
CA LEU A 140 -24.33 10.18 6.83
C LEU A 140 -25.23 11.37 6.51
N VAL A 141 -24.73 12.37 5.77
CA VAL A 141 -25.54 13.53 5.35
C VAL A 141 -26.73 13.08 4.49
N PHE A 142 -26.51 12.17 3.55
CA PHE A 142 -27.56 11.61 2.70
C PHE A 142 -28.63 10.88 3.52
N TYR A 143 -28.22 10.01 4.45
CA TYR A 143 -29.11 9.31 5.36
C TYR A 143 -30.00 10.29 6.14
N PHE A 144 -29.42 11.30 6.80
CA PHE A 144 -30.22 12.28 7.56
C PHE A 144 -31.12 13.15 6.70
N ALA A 145 -30.74 13.43 5.45
CA ALA A 145 -31.60 14.17 4.51
C ALA A 145 -32.81 13.34 4.09
N ALA A 146 -32.63 12.04 3.82
CA ALA A 146 -33.70 11.12 3.45
C ALA A 146 -34.75 10.93 4.57
N PHE A 147 -34.35 11.01 5.84
CA PHE A 147 -35.27 10.89 6.98
C PHE A 147 -36.10 12.16 7.26
N LYS A 148 -35.74 13.31 6.67
CA LYS A 148 -36.45 14.58 6.86
C LYS A 148 -37.51 14.85 5.78
N GLY A 149 -37.54 14.07 4.70
CA GLY A 149 -38.54 14.15 3.63
C GLY A 149 -39.63 13.10 3.81
#